data_AF-A0A7C3DUW5-F1
#
_entry.id   AF-A0A7C3DUW5-F1
#
_cell.length_a   1.000
_cell.length_b   1.000
_cell.length_c   1.000
_cell.angle_alpha   90.00
_cell.angle_beta   90.00
_cell.angle_gamma   90.00
#
_symmetry.space_group_name_H-M   'P 1'
#
loop_
_entity.id
_entity.type
_entity.pdbx_description
1 polymer ?
#
loop_
_entity_poly.entity_id
_entity_poly.type
_entity_poly.pdbx_seq_one_letter_code
_entity_poly.pdbx_strand_id
1 'polypeptide(L)'
;MCRKNGLEGKRGCGWQGQAGSGGLVWMRRDAATDRCPKSEVTGQSMAWIEEYAVWKTVGGVDLYELPARTADAFCVLENLVRAEREHGSK
;
A
#
# COMPACT_ATOMS: atom_id res chain seq x y z
N MET A 1 12.90 13.85 1.69
CA MET A 1 11.79 14.31 0.82
C MET A 1 12.30 14.32 -0.61
N CYS A 2 11.68 13.61 -1.56
CA CYS A 2 12.23 13.44 -2.93
C CYS A 2 12.56 14.77 -3.63
N ARG A 3 11.72 15.81 -3.44
CA ARG A 3 11.92 17.16 -3.97
C ARG A 3 13.17 17.86 -3.43
N LYS A 4 13.44 17.77 -2.13
CA LYS A 4 14.64 18.37 -1.51
C LYS A 4 15.95 17.72 -1.97
N ASN A 5 15.87 16.49 -2.49
CA ASN A 5 17.03 15.70 -2.88
C ASN A 5 17.15 15.50 -4.41
N GLY A 6 16.30 16.17 -5.22
CA GLY A 6 16.33 16.04 -6.68
C GLY A 6 16.01 14.64 -7.22
N LEU A 7 15.37 13.78 -6.43
CA LEU A 7 15.12 12.37 -6.77
C LEU A 7 13.85 12.16 -7.61
N GLU A 8 13.18 13.23 -8.01
CA GLU A 8 11.85 13.18 -8.62
C GLU A 8 11.87 12.45 -9.99
N GLY A 9 12.91 12.66 -10.82
CA GLY A 9 13.03 12.01 -12.12
C GLY A 9 13.52 10.57 -12.03
N LYS A 10 14.42 10.28 -11.09
CA LYS A 10 14.92 8.91 -10.85
C LYS A 10 13.85 7.98 -10.26
N ARG A 11 12.90 8.54 -9.50
CA ARG A 11 11.85 7.78 -8.80
C ARG A 11 10.50 7.82 -9.49
N GLY A 12 10.37 8.50 -10.63
CA GLY A 12 9.08 8.70 -11.30
C GLY A 12 8.02 9.27 -10.37
N CYS A 13 8.39 10.28 -9.56
CA CYS A 13 7.43 10.92 -8.66
C CYS A 13 6.28 11.55 -9.46
N GLY A 14 5.04 11.35 -9.02
CA GLY A 14 3.84 11.90 -9.71
C GLY A 14 3.84 13.43 -9.88
N TRP A 15 4.72 14.14 -9.17
CA TRP A 15 4.95 15.58 -9.33
C TRP A 15 5.55 15.97 -10.70
N GLN A 16 6.22 15.06 -11.41
CA GLN A 16 6.82 15.38 -12.72
C GLN A 16 5.84 15.20 -13.90
N GLY A 17 4.64 14.63 -13.67
CA GLY A 17 3.69 14.36 -14.75
C GLY A 17 4.20 13.37 -15.82
N GLN A 18 5.37 12.77 -15.61
CA GLN A 18 6.06 11.89 -16.54
C GLN A 18 6.48 10.61 -15.80
N ALA A 19 6.15 9.45 -16.37
CA ALA A 19 6.61 8.17 -15.85
C ALA A 19 8.13 8.08 -16.00
N GLY A 20 8.83 7.79 -14.90
CA GLY A 20 10.29 7.64 -14.92
C GLY A 20 10.71 6.45 -15.80
N SER A 21 11.84 6.57 -16.48
CA SER A 21 12.34 5.51 -17.35
C SER A 21 13.01 4.39 -16.55
N GLY A 22 12.21 3.39 -16.14
CA GLY A 22 12.56 1.97 -16.29
C GLY A 22 13.44 1.29 -15.24
N GLY A 23 13.35 1.65 -13.95
CA GLY A 23 14.06 0.93 -12.90
C GLY A 23 13.23 0.77 -11.63
N LEU A 24 13.47 -0.31 -10.88
CA LEU A 24 12.82 -0.53 -9.59
C LEU A 24 13.28 0.54 -8.57
N VAL A 25 12.32 1.24 -7.97
CA VAL A 25 12.56 2.39 -7.08
C VAL A 25 12.42 1.99 -5.62
N TRP A 26 11.57 1.01 -5.34
CA TRP A 26 11.35 0.47 -4.01
C TRP A 26 10.93 -0.99 -4.09
N MET A 27 11.45 -1.81 -3.18
CA MET A 27 11.04 -3.18 -2.99
C MET A 27 11.09 -3.51 -1.49
N ARG A 28 10.11 -4.27 -1.03
CA ARG A 28 10.11 -4.93 0.27
C ARG A 28 9.41 -6.27 0.10
N ARG A 29 10.15 -7.35 0.30
CA ARG A 29 9.64 -8.73 0.14
C ARG A 29 8.98 -8.88 -1.24
N ASP A 30 7.71 -9.25 -1.28
CA ASP A 30 6.98 -9.53 -2.52
C ASP A 30 6.34 -8.27 -3.15
N ALA A 31 6.52 -7.10 -2.52
CA ALA A 31 6.05 -5.83 -3.04
C ALA A 31 7.21 -5.06 -3.70
N ALA A 32 6.99 -4.60 -4.93
CA ALA A 32 7.94 -3.83 -5.71
C ALA A 32 7.23 -2.72 -6.48
N THR A 33 7.90 -1.59 -6.66
CA THR A 33 7.43 -0.51 -7.53
C THR A 33 8.60 0.17 -8.23
N ASP A 34 8.40 0.47 -9.51
CA ASP A 34 9.25 1.30 -10.36
C ASP A 34 8.91 2.80 -10.26
N ARG A 35 7.88 3.13 -9.48
CA ARG A 35 7.41 4.48 -9.23
C ARG A 35 7.59 4.84 -7.77
N CYS A 36 7.36 6.12 -7.45
CA CYS A 36 7.48 6.56 -6.08
C CYS A 36 6.42 5.84 -5.22
N PRO A 37 6.78 5.07 -4.19
CA PRO A 37 5.80 4.33 -3.39
C PRO A 37 4.78 5.27 -2.73
N LYS A 38 5.18 6.50 -2.40
CA LYS A 38 4.27 7.52 -1.87
C LYS A 38 3.22 7.98 -2.88
N SER A 39 3.51 7.92 -4.18
CA SER A 39 2.56 8.26 -5.24
C SER A 39 1.59 7.12 -5.54
N GLU A 40 1.96 5.87 -5.23
CA GLU A 40 1.08 4.71 -5.38
C GLU A 40 0.07 4.58 -4.23
N VAL A 41 0.40 5.09 -3.03
CA VAL A 41 -0.52 5.10 -1.89
C VAL A 41 -1.60 6.16 -2.11
N THR A 42 -2.85 5.71 -2.25
CA THR A 42 -4.02 6.59 -2.39
C THR A 42 -4.69 6.85 -1.04
N GLY A 43 -5.53 7.88 -0.97
CA GLY A 43 -6.37 8.11 0.22
C GLY A 43 -7.29 6.93 0.53
N GLN A 44 -7.82 6.26 -0.49
CA GLN A 44 -8.66 5.07 -0.32
C GLN A 44 -7.87 3.90 0.28
N SER A 45 -6.61 3.72 -0.14
CA SER A 45 -5.73 2.69 0.43
C SER A 45 -5.51 2.91 1.92
N MET A 46 -5.30 4.18 2.33
CA MET A 46 -5.15 4.53 3.75
C MET A 46 -6.43 4.30 4.53
N ALA A 47 -7.60 4.69 3.98
CA ALA A 47 -8.89 4.46 4.60
C ALA A 47 -9.13 2.96 4.87
N TRP A 48 -8.86 2.08 3.90
CA TRP A 48 -9.02 0.63 4.11
C TRP A 48 -8.08 0.07 5.18
N ILE A 49 -6.85 0.59 5.30
CA ILE A 49 -5.93 0.16 6.36
C ILE A 49 -6.49 0.53 7.74
N GLU A 50 -7.01 1.74 7.89
CA GLU A 50 -7.60 2.23 9.14
C GLU A 50 -8.88 1.47 9.49
N GLU A 51 -9.80 1.34 8.53
CA GLU A 51 -11.05 0.58 8.69
C GLU A 51 -10.77 -0.89 9.05
N TYR A 52 -9.81 -1.53 8.39
CA TYR A 52 -9.41 -2.90 8.69
C TYR A 52 -8.82 -3.02 10.10
N ALA A 53 -7.98 -2.06 10.53
CA ALA A 53 -7.44 -2.05 11.89
C ALA A 53 -8.54 -1.93 12.95
N VAL A 54 -9.53 -1.06 12.72
CA VAL A 54 -10.72 -0.96 13.57
C VAL A 54 -11.49 -2.28 13.55
N TRP A 55 -11.78 -2.82 12.37
CA TRP A 55 -12.49 -4.10 12.20
C TRP A 55 -11.84 -5.23 13.00
N LYS A 56 -10.51 -5.39 12.92
CA LYS A 56 -9.77 -6.41 13.68
C LYS A 56 -9.82 -6.19 15.19
N THR A 57 -9.87 -4.94 15.66
CA THR A 57 -9.83 -4.62 17.09
C THR A 57 -11.19 -4.73 17.76
N VAL A 58 -12.27 -4.41 17.06
CA VAL A 58 -13.64 -4.46 17.60
C VAL A 58 -14.32 -5.84 17.47
N GLY A 59 -13.61 -6.84 16.94
CA GLY A 59 -14.07 -8.22 16.84
C GLY A 59 -14.68 -8.63 15.49
N GLY A 60 -14.60 -7.74 14.49
CA GLY A 60 -15.02 -7.99 13.11
C GLY A 60 -16.54 -7.99 12.91
N VAL A 61 -17.04 -7.10 12.06
CA VAL A 61 -18.39 -7.24 11.48
C VAL A 61 -18.37 -8.29 10.36
N ASP A 62 -19.53 -8.88 10.03
CA ASP A 62 -19.61 -9.86 8.94
C ASP A 62 -19.15 -9.22 7.61
N LEU A 63 -18.26 -9.90 6.89
CA LEU A 63 -17.76 -9.44 5.60
C LEU A 63 -18.90 -9.30 4.57
N TYR A 64 -19.98 -10.08 4.70
CA TYR A 64 -21.15 -9.97 3.83
C TYR A 64 -21.96 -8.69 4.03
N GLU A 65 -21.76 -7.99 5.15
CA GLU A 65 -22.40 -6.69 5.42
C GLU A 65 -21.58 -5.51 4.87
N LEU A 66 -20.34 -5.76 4.44
CA LEU A 66 -19.48 -4.73 3.89
C LEU A 66 -19.71 -4.55 2.37
N PRO A 67 -19.46 -3.33 1.84
CA PRO A 67 -19.37 -3.14 0.40
C PRO A 67 -18.34 -4.10 -0.20
N ALA A 68 -18.67 -4.71 -1.34
CA ALA A 68 -17.85 -5.76 -1.96
C ALA A 68 -16.36 -5.36 -2.11
N ARG A 69 -16.09 -4.09 -2.46
CA ARG A 69 -14.72 -3.58 -2.60
C ARG A 69 -13.97 -3.46 -1.27
N THR A 70 -14.67 -3.13 -0.19
CA THR A 70 -14.09 -3.08 1.16
C THR A 70 -13.83 -4.50 1.68
N ALA A 71 -14.77 -5.42 1.46
CA ALA A 71 -14.59 -6.83 1.82
C ALA A 71 -13.36 -7.44 1.10
N ASP A 72 -13.22 -7.18 -0.20
CA ASP A 72 -12.04 -7.59 -0.98
C ASP A 72 -10.74 -6.98 -0.42
N ALA A 73 -10.74 -5.68 -0.14
CA ALA A 73 -9.59 -5.01 0.48
C ALA A 73 -9.20 -5.64 1.82
N PHE A 74 -10.16 -5.99 2.67
CA PHE A 74 -9.91 -6.63 3.96
C PHE A 74 -9.32 -8.03 3.80
N CYS A 75 -9.83 -8.82 2.84
CA CYS A 75 -9.25 -10.12 2.50
C CYS A 75 -7.79 -10.01 2.05
N VAL A 76 -7.48 -9.03 1.20
CA VAL A 76 -6.09 -8.76 0.78
C VAL A 76 -5.22 -8.38 1.98
N LEU A 77 -5.69 -7.47 2.85
CA LEU A 77 -4.95 -7.03 4.02
C LEU A 77 -4.70 -8.16 5.03
N GLU A 78 -5.69 -9.03 5.28
CA GLU A 78 -5.52 -10.20 6.16
C GLU A 78 -4.43 -11.14 5.64
N ASN A 79 -4.42 -11.41 4.33
CA ASN A 79 -3.41 -12.24 3.70
C ASN A 79 -2.01 -11.62 3.81
N LEU A 80 -1.89 -10.31 3.57
CA LEU A 80 -0.63 -9.58 3.71
C LEU A 80 -0.13 -9.58 5.16
N VAL A 81 -1.00 -9.36 6.14
CA VAL A 81 -0.64 -9.41 7.56
C VAL A 81 -0.19 -10.81 7.98
N ARG A 82 -0.87 -11.85 7.50
CA ARG A 82 -0.47 -13.24 7.75
C ARG A 82 0.92 -13.52 7.18
N ALA A 83 1.17 -13.16 5.93
CA ALA A 83 2.50 -13.29 5.31
C ALA A 83 3.56 -12.50 6.08
N GLU A 84 3.26 -11.26 6.50
CA GLU A 84 4.21 -10.45 7.27
C GLU A 84 4.60 -11.09 8.61
N ARG A 85 3.66 -11.78 9.27
CA ARG A 85 3.89 -12.52 10.52
C ARG A 85 4.76 -13.76 10.30
N GLU A 86 4.50 -14.50 9.22
CA GLU A 86 5.29 -15.70 8.85
C GLU A 86 6.74 -15.36 8.54
N HIS A 87 6.98 -14.20 7.91
CA HIS A 87 8.33 -13.76 7.54
C HIS A 87 9.10 -13.02 8.63
N GLY A 88 8.53 -12.87 9.83
CA GLY A 88 9.15 -12.25 11.01
C GLY A 88 9.36 -10.73 10.86
N SER A 89 8.90 -9.94 11.83
CA SER A 89 9.10 -8.48 11.81
C SER A 89 10.59 -8.14 11.96
N LYS A 90 11.22 -7.63 10.91
CA LYS A 90 12.55 -7.02 10.94
C LYS A 90 12.44 -5.57 10.49
#